data_AF-A0A520I1A8-F1
#
_entry.id   AF-A0A520I1A8-F1
#
_cell.length_a   1.000
_cell.length_b   1.000
_cell.length_c   1.000
_cell.angle_alpha   90.00
_cell.angle_beta   90.00
_cell.angle_gamma   90.00
#
_symmetry.space_group_name_H-M   'P 1'
#
loop_
_entity.id
_entity.type
_entity.pdbx_description
1 polymer ?
#
loop_
_entity_poly.entity_id
_entity_poly.type
_entity_poly.pdbx_seq_one_letter_code
_entity_poly.pdbx_strand_id
1 'polypeptide(L)'
;SNLTLNVLGGWSRSTFASRYAQVYLEAVGKSYSFSGLNTASPRTDYGFDTTDASQWDLQGLETRADRIESEFYNSKAELAWTVATGSTIKAGAGFKRFTNGGWQRKVAPSYENKPGVPDVPTSVLTDSTLAPYVIGDVAGTYALLGQSMTVDANSTVAGTAYDLTERTYGAYLQYDLATRLGAIGLRANVGVRYYHTDLGSAGTALVGSALVPVSVTNRYDGFLPAANLAFDLSRSIVFRLSGNRNLSRPALSDMRAAGTLNLASFGGTIAAGNPNLKPFIADSIETSLEYYDGTRGSLAIGAFYKHMDSYITSETRLVSYASTGYPAALLPVGVDPAVLVNYTRPINGPGASIKGIEVAAKRDFDFLPAPFDKLGI
;
A
#
# COMPACT_ATOMS: atom_id res chain seq x y z
N SER A 1 35.06 -3.11 -27.86
CA SER A 1 35.61 -2.77 -26.54
C SER A 1 35.12 -3.80 -25.54
N ASN A 2 35.90 -4.14 -24.51
CA ASN A 2 35.49 -5.09 -23.46
C ASN A 2 34.79 -4.41 -22.27
N LEU A 3 34.47 -3.12 -22.42
CA LEU A 3 33.90 -2.27 -21.39
C LEU A 3 32.63 -1.62 -21.94
N THR A 4 31.54 -1.73 -21.20
CA THR A 4 30.27 -1.04 -21.50
C THR A 4 29.84 -0.21 -20.31
N LEU A 5 29.25 0.96 -20.60
CA LEU A 5 28.64 1.85 -19.62
C LEU A 5 27.16 1.98 -19.97
N ASN A 6 26.30 1.61 -19.04
CA ASN A 6 24.86 1.76 -19.16
C ASN A 6 24.40 2.82 -18.16
N VAL A 7 23.69 3.84 -18.64
CA VAL A 7 23.10 4.88 -17.79
C VAL A 7 21.60 4.93 -18.05
N LEU A 8 20.81 4.98 -16.99
CA LEU A 8 19.36 5.12 -17.08
C LEU A 8 18.90 6.15 -16.05
N GLY A 9 18.08 7.08 -16.51
CA GLY A 9 17.39 8.05 -15.67
C GLY A 9 15.90 8.05 -16.02
N GLY A 10 15.06 8.28 -15.01
CA GLY A 10 13.63 8.36 -15.19
C GLY A 10 12.99 9.27 -14.16
N TRP A 11 11.88 9.87 -14.58
CA TRP A 11 10.98 10.61 -13.71
C TRP A 11 9.57 10.20 -14.04
N SER A 12 8.74 10.03 -13.02
CA SER A 12 7.31 9.91 -13.16
C SER A 12 6.59 10.69 -12.07
N ARG A 13 5.40 11.17 -12.43
CA ARG A 13 4.48 11.84 -11.53
C ARG A 13 3.09 11.28 -11.73
N SER A 14 2.40 11.03 -10.63
CA SER A 14 0.99 10.66 -10.60
C SER A 14 0.25 11.61 -9.68
N THR A 15 -0.85 12.17 -10.18
CA THR A 15 -1.71 13.06 -9.41
C THR A 15 -3.13 12.52 -9.49
N PHE A 16 -3.68 12.18 -8.33
CA PHE A 16 -5.11 11.99 -8.14
C PHE A 16 -5.69 13.28 -7.56
N ALA A 17 -6.76 13.78 -8.18
CA ALA A 17 -7.54 14.88 -7.65
C ALA A 17 -9.03 14.57 -7.88
N SER A 18 -9.81 14.68 -6.82
CA SER A 18 -11.28 14.58 -6.87
C SER A 18 -11.88 15.78 -6.17
N ARG A 19 -13.01 16.26 -6.68
CA ARG A 19 -13.81 17.29 -6.04
C ARG A 19 -15.28 17.03 -6.32
N TYR A 20 -16.10 17.09 -5.27
CA TYR A 20 -17.54 16.99 -5.39
C TYR A 20 -18.25 17.87 -4.36
N ALA A 21 -19.53 18.13 -4.65
CA ALA A 21 -20.49 18.67 -3.71
C ALA A 21 -21.71 17.74 -3.70
N GLN A 22 -22.27 17.51 -2.52
CA GLN A 22 -23.40 16.63 -2.27
C GLN A 22 -24.42 17.30 -1.36
N VAL A 23 -25.67 16.88 -1.53
CA VAL A 23 -26.83 17.19 -0.67
C VAL A 23 -27.33 15.87 -0.11
N TYR A 24 -27.54 15.83 1.20
CA TYR A 24 -28.15 14.69 1.87
C TYR A 24 -29.59 15.06 2.24
N LEU A 25 -30.52 14.21 1.83
CA LEU A 25 -31.92 14.28 2.22
C LEU A 25 -32.24 13.12 3.15
N GLU A 26 -33.14 13.34 4.09
CA GLU A 26 -33.61 12.31 5.03
C GLU A 26 -35.13 12.30 5.11
N ALA A 27 -35.72 11.12 5.31
CA ALA A 27 -37.14 10.96 5.59
C ALA A 27 -37.29 10.43 7.02
N VAL A 28 -37.76 11.27 7.94
CA VAL A 28 -37.81 10.93 9.37
C VAL A 28 -39.11 10.17 9.71
N GLY A 29 -39.01 9.17 10.59
CA GLY A 29 -40.17 8.45 11.12
C GLY A 29 -40.84 7.48 10.13
N LYS A 30 -40.16 7.11 9.04
CA LYS A 30 -40.67 6.16 8.05
C LYS A 30 -40.24 4.72 8.37
N SER A 31 -41.12 3.77 8.14
CA SER A 31 -40.81 2.33 8.25
C SER A 31 -40.44 1.77 6.89
N TYR A 32 -39.41 0.93 6.80
CA TYR A 32 -39.08 0.20 5.58
C TYR A 32 -38.96 -1.31 5.87
N SER A 33 -39.13 -2.13 4.84
CA SER A 33 -38.97 -3.58 4.94
C SER A 33 -38.15 -4.13 3.80
N PHE A 34 -37.48 -5.25 4.05
CA PHE A 34 -36.73 -5.99 3.04
C PHE A 34 -37.30 -7.41 2.94
N SER A 35 -37.57 -7.87 1.73
CA SER A 35 -38.12 -9.20 1.47
C SER A 35 -37.31 -9.94 0.41
N GLY A 36 -37.34 -11.28 0.44
CA GLY A 36 -36.69 -12.10 -0.58
C GLY A 36 -35.17 -12.20 -0.47
N LEU A 37 -34.58 -12.14 0.74
CA LEU A 37 -33.12 -12.26 0.97
C LEU A 37 -32.48 -13.50 0.33
N ASN A 38 -33.25 -14.58 0.14
CA ASN A 38 -32.80 -15.83 -0.46
C ASN A 38 -33.43 -16.12 -1.84
N THR A 39 -33.96 -15.09 -2.52
CA THR A 39 -34.53 -15.23 -3.86
C THR A 39 -33.66 -14.54 -4.90
N ALA A 40 -33.89 -14.84 -6.18
CA ALA A 40 -33.23 -14.17 -7.30
C ALA A 40 -33.66 -12.70 -7.48
N SER A 41 -34.64 -12.23 -6.70
CA SER A 41 -35.20 -10.87 -6.81
C SER A 41 -35.55 -10.32 -5.43
N PRO A 42 -34.55 -9.98 -4.61
CA PRO A 42 -34.77 -9.25 -3.36
C PRO A 42 -35.48 -7.92 -3.63
N ARG A 43 -36.35 -7.50 -2.71
CA ARG A 43 -37.13 -6.25 -2.83
C ARG A 43 -37.03 -5.45 -1.54
N THR A 44 -36.86 -4.14 -1.69
CA THR A 44 -36.99 -3.16 -0.60
C THR A 44 -38.32 -2.45 -0.78
N ASP A 45 -39.14 -2.44 0.26
CA ASP A 45 -40.36 -1.64 0.35
C ASP A 45 -40.10 -0.51 1.35
N TYR A 46 -40.17 0.72 0.88
CA TYR A 46 -39.86 1.90 1.68
C TYR A 46 -41.01 2.35 2.57
N GLY A 47 -42.23 1.81 2.42
CA GLY A 47 -43.37 2.12 3.29
C GLY A 47 -43.91 3.56 3.20
N PHE A 48 -43.38 4.38 2.28
CA PHE A 48 -43.88 5.70 1.91
C PHE A 48 -43.57 5.98 0.43
N ASP A 49 -44.15 7.04 -0.14
CA ASP A 49 -43.84 7.47 -1.50
C ASP A 49 -42.47 8.15 -1.55
N THR A 50 -41.47 7.43 -2.07
CA THR A 50 -40.10 7.94 -2.22
C THR A 50 -39.97 9.04 -3.26
N THR A 51 -41.01 9.28 -4.07
CA THR A 51 -41.06 10.33 -5.10
C THR A 51 -41.77 11.61 -4.63
N ASP A 52 -42.42 11.59 -3.46
CA ASP A 52 -43.04 12.75 -2.85
C ASP A 52 -42.00 13.58 -2.09
N ALA A 53 -41.63 14.73 -2.66
CA ALA A 53 -40.65 15.66 -2.08
C ALA A 53 -41.03 16.16 -0.68
N SER A 54 -42.31 16.22 -0.31
CA SER A 54 -42.70 16.67 1.04
C SER A 54 -42.42 15.65 2.13
N GLN A 55 -41.95 14.44 1.78
CA GLN A 55 -41.54 13.40 2.73
C GLN A 55 -40.05 13.47 3.07
N TRP A 56 -39.30 14.41 2.47
CA TRP A 56 -37.85 14.52 2.58
C TRP A 56 -37.45 15.88 3.15
N ASP A 57 -36.61 15.85 4.18
CA ASP A 57 -35.99 17.00 4.80
C ASP A 57 -34.51 17.10 4.40
N LEU A 58 -33.95 18.31 4.43
CA LEU A 58 -32.51 18.49 4.27
C LEU A 58 -31.78 18.00 5.53
N GLN A 59 -30.99 16.94 5.39
CA GLN A 59 -30.13 16.43 6.45
C GLN A 59 -28.81 17.19 6.55
N GLY A 60 -28.20 17.51 5.41
CA GLY A 60 -26.82 17.97 5.38
C GLY A 60 -26.32 18.31 3.99
N LEU A 61 -25.17 18.97 3.94
CA LEU A 61 -24.39 19.13 2.73
C LEU A 61 -22.97 18.60 2.94
N GLU A 62 -22.28 18.24 1.87
CA GLU A 62 -20.85 18.00 1.90
C GLU A 62 -20.19 18.56 0.64
N THR A 63 -19.21 19.44 0.80
CA THR A 63 -18.25 19.77 -0.26
C THR A 63 -16.90 19.21 0.13
N ARG A 64 -16.33 18.41 -0.77
CA ARG A 64 -15.07 17.72 -0.52
C ARG A 64 -14.15 17.81 -1.72
N ALA A 65 -12.86 17.92 -1.43
CA ALA A 65 -11.80 17.69 -2.40
C ALA A 65 -10.71 16.81 -1.79
N ASP A 66 -10.22 15.85 -2.56
CA ASP A 66 -9.10 14.99 -2.18
C ASP A 66 -7.99 15.16 -3.20
N ARG A 67 -6.73 15.18 -2.74
CA ARG A 67 -5.57 15.17 -3.61
C ARG A 67 -4.52 14.22 -3.06
N ILE A 68 -3.94 13.42 -3.94
CA ILE A 68 -2.76 12.61 -3.67
C ILE A 68 -1.80 12.81 -4.83
N GLU A 69 -0.54 13.10 -4.52
CA GLU A 69 0.52 13.28 -5.49
C GLU A 69 1.70 12.39 -5.13
N SER A 70 2.19 11.66 -6.13
CA SER A 70 3.37 10.83 -6.02
C SER A 70 4.37 11.22 -7.11
N GLU A 71 5.62 11.48 -6.73
CA GLU A 71 6.71 11.66 -7.69
C GLU A 71 7.79 10.61 -7.44
N PHE A 72 8.39 10.14 -8.52
CA PHE A 72 9.47 9.17 -8.49
C PHE A 72 10.56 9.61 -9.45
N TYR A 73 11.77 9.77 -8.92
CA TYR A 73 12.98 10.02 -9.68
C TYR A 73 13.93 8.84 -9.46
N ASN A 74 14.51 8.33 -10.54
CA ASN A 74 15.57 7.35 -10.45
C ASN A 74 16.71 7.68 -11.42
N SER A 75 17.92 7.37 -10.99
CA SER A 75 19.10 7.33 -11.84
C SER A 75 19.95 6.14 -11.45
N LYS A 76 20.54 5.48 -12.45
CA LYS A 76 21.51 4.41 -12.25
C LYS A 76 22.57 4.47 -13.33
N ALA A 77 23.79 4.13 -12.94
CA ALA A 77 24.90 3.89 -13.84
C ALA A 77 25.50 2.52 -13.53
N GLU A 78 25.82 1.75 -14.56
CA GLU A 78 26.48 0.45 -14.47
C GLU A 78 27.66 0.42 -15.44
N LEU A 79 28.81 0.02 -14.93
CA LEU A 79 29.97 -0.37 -15.70
C LEU A 79 30.03 -1.90 -15.76
N ALA A 80 30.17 -2.47 -16.95
CA ALA A 80 30.42 -3.90 -17.14
C ALA A 80 31.71 -4.12 -17.91
N TRP A 81 32.64 -4.87 -17.32
CA TRP A 81 33.94 -5.19 -17.87
C TRP A 81 34.11 -6.69 -18.07
N THR A 82 34.19 -7.12 -19.33
CA THR A 82 34.51 -8.51 -19.69
C THR A 82 36.02 -8.72 -19.57
N VAL A 83 36.45 -9.35 -18.48
CA VAL A 83 37.87 -9.59 -18.16
C VAL A 83 38.45 -10.78 -18.92
N ALA A 84 37.60 -11.77 -19.25
CA ALA A 84 37.94 -12.93 -20.06
C ALA A 84 36.67 -13.51 -20.70
N THR A 85 36.82 -14.47 -21.61
CA THR A 85 35.68 -15.20 -22.18
C THR A 85 34.85 -15.83 -21.07
N GLY A 86 33.58 -15.45 -20.98
CA GLY A 86 32.67 -15.94 -19.94
C GLY A 86 32.84 -15.29 -18.57
N SER A 87 33.76 -14.32 -18.38
CA SER A 87 33.99 -13.65 -17.10
C SER A 87 33.73 -12.15 -17.20
N THR A 88 32.77 -11.64 -16.44
CA THR A 88 32.41 -10.21 -16.44
C THR A 88 32.30 -9.66 -15.02
N ILE A 89 32.95 -8.53 -14.77
CA ILE A 89 32.78 -7.75 -13.53
C ILE A 89 31.81 -6.61 -13.81
N LYS A 90 30.81 -6.43 -12.96
CA LYS A 90 29.84 -5.33 -13.01
C LYS A 90 29.92 -4.52 -11.73
N ALA A 91 30.00 -3.21 -11.86
CA ALA A 91 29.88 -2.28 -10.75
C ALA A 91 28.85 -1.22 -11.12
N GLY A 92 27.96 -0.89 -10.19
CA GLY A 92 26.96 0.13 -10.46
C GLY A 92 26.55 0.90 -9.22
N ALA A 93 26.04 2.09 -9.46
CA ALA A 93 25.51 2.98 -8.44
C ALA A 93 24.16 3.53 -8.89
N GLY A 94 23.31 3.87 -7.93
CA GLY A 94 22.02 4.46 -8.24
C GLY A 94 21.45 5.29 -7.11
N PHE A 95 20.59 6.20 -7.51
CA PHE A 95 19.83 7.07 -6.65
C PHE A 95 18.34 6.94 -6.99
N LYS A 96 17.51 6.85 -5.96
CA LYS A 96 16.05 6.92 -6.06
C LYS A 96 15.55 7.98 -5.09
N ARG A 97 14.66 8.85 -5.56
CA ARG A 97 13.84 9.70 -4.70
C ARG A 97 12.38 9.40 -4.98
N PHE A 98 11.62 9.14 -3.94
CA PHE A 98 10.18 9.01 -3.99
C PHE A 98 9.56 10.04 -3.05
N THR A 99 8.54 10.75 -3.52
CA THR A 99 7.71 11.60 -2.67
C THR A 99 6.26 11.19 -2.80
N ASN A 100 5.52 11.20 -1.70
CA ASN A 100 4.09 10.97 -1.69
C ASN A 100 3.45 11.90 -0.68
N GLY A 101 2.57 12.77 -1.14
CA GLY A 101 1.85 13.70 -0.29
C GLY A 101 0.39 13.74 -0.67
N GLY A 102 -0.43 14.17 0.26
CA GLY A 102 -1.85 14.30 0.01
C GLY A 102 -2.56 15.11 1.07
N TRP A 103 -3.81 15.44 0.79
CA TRP A 103 -4.71 16.10 1.70
C TRP A 103 -6.16 15.77 1.33
N GLN A 104 -7.04 15.87 2.32
CA GLN A 104 -8.47 15.99 2.13
C GLN A 104 -8.92 17.35 2.66
N ARG A 105 -9.81 17.99 1.92
CA ARG A 105 -10.49 19.22 2.33
C ARG A 105 -11.97 18.97 2.32
N LYS A 106 -12.66 19.36 3.39
CA LYS A 106 -14.08 19.08 3.55
C LYS A 106 -14.77 20.17 4.35
N VAL A 107 -15.96 20.56 3.89
CA VAL A 107 -16.94 21.34 4.64
C VAL A 107 -18.26 20.57 4.58
N ALA A 108 -18.83 20.24 5.73
CA ALA A 108 -20.03 19.41 5.81
C ALA A 108 -21.03 19.96 6.86
N PRO A 109 -21.78 21.02 6.54
CA PRO A 109 -22.78 21.55 7.46
C PRO A 109 -23.93 20.54 7.63
N SER A 110 -24.25 20.26 8.89
CA SER A 110 -25.42 19.45 9.26
C SER A 110 -26.63 20.36 9.48
N TYR A 111 -27.78 19.91 8.98
CA TYR A 111 -29.09 20.54 9.11
C TYR A 111 -30.11 19.65 9.85
N GLU A 112 -29.72 18.41 10.15
CA GLU A 112 -30.46 17.49 11.00
C GLU A 112 -30.94 18.17 12.31
N ASN A 113 -32.23 18.01 12.63
CA ASN A 113 -32.88 18.54 13.84
C ASN A 113 -32.82 20.08 14.03
N LYS A 114 -32.56 20.87 12.98
CA LYS A 114 -32.56 22.34 13.08
C LYS A 114 -33.91 22.95 12.67
N PRO A 115 -34.63 23.63 13.59
CA PRO A 115 -35.89 24.30 13.25
C PRO A 115 -35.67 25.45 12.25
N GLY A 116 -36.49 25.54 11.20
CA GLY A 116 -36.45 26.62 10.21
C GLY A 116 -35.51 26.40 9.02
N VAL A 117 -35.03 25.18 8.81
CA VAL A 117 -34.31 24.80 7.57
C VAL A 117 -35.33 24.64 6.42
N PRO A 118 -35.06 25.18 5.22
CA PRO A 118 -36.08 25.33 4.17
C PRO A 118 -36.30 24.06 3.36
N ASP A 119 -37.47 23.95 2.73
CA ASP A 119 -37.64 23.13 1.52
C ASP A 119 -36.52 23.45 0.54
N VAL A 120 -35.73 22.44 0.19
CA VAL A 120 -34.67 22.59 -0.81
C VAL A 120 -35.20 22.21 -2.19
N PRO A 121 -34.66 22.79 -3.27
CA PRO A 121 -35.07 22.37 -4.60
C PRO A 121 -34.72 20.89 -4.81
N THR A 122 -35.71 20.11 -5.24
CA THR A 122 -35.59 18.67 -5.47
C THR A 122 -36.17 18.28 -6.83
N SER A 123 -35.84 17.07 -7.29
CA SER A 123 -36.43 16.47 -8.48
C SER A 123 -36.57 14.96 -8.31
N VAL A 124 -37.44 14.32 -9.08
CA VAL A 124 -37.54 12.85 -9.09
C VAL A 124 -36.52 12.31 -10.09
N LEU A 125 -35.65 11.40 -9.64
CA LEU A 125 -34.72 10.71 -10.53
C LEU A 125 -35.51 9.78 -11.46
N THR A 126 -35.43 10.06 -12.76
CA THR A 126 -36.16 9.31 -13.80
C THR A 126 -35.30 8.25 -14.51
N ASP A 127 -34.01 8.15 -14.15
CA ASP A 127 -33.10 7.13 -14.65
C ASP A 127 -33.47 5.72 -14.16
N SER A 128 -33.02 4.70 -14.90
CA SER A 128 -33.27 3.30 -14.59
C SER A 128 -32.63 2.90 -13.25
N THR A 129 -33.44 2.87 -12.21
CA THR A 129 -33.09 2.50 -10.84
C THR A 129 -34.03 1.42 -10.32
N LEU A 130 -33.71 0.80 -9.17
CA LEU A 130 -34.56 -0.23 -8.57
C LEU A 130 -35.91 0.32 -8.10
N ALA A 131 -35.97 1.60 -7.75
CA ALA A 131 -37.18 2.35 -7.43
C ALA A 131 -36.92 3.85 -7.68
N PRO A 132 -37.91 4.63 -8.16
CA PRO A 132 -37.76 6.07 -8.31
C PRO A 132 -37.68 6.74 -6.93
N TYR A 133 -36.88 7.81 -6.82
CA TYR A 133 -36.74 8.56 -5.57
C TYR A 133 -36.39 10.02 -5.82
N VAL A 134 -36.65 10.84 -4.82
CA VAL A 134 -36.30 12.26 -4.81
C VAL A 134 -34.78 12.44 -4.67
N ILE A 135 -34.20 13.32 -5.49
CA ILE A 135 -32.84 13.81 -5.37
C ILE A 135 -32.84 15.31 -5.12
N GLY A 136 -31.87 15.80 -4.34
CA GLY A 136 -31.66 17.23 -4.13
C GLY A 136 -30.95 17.89 -5.32
N ASP A 137 -31.39 19.09 -5.71
CA ASP A 137 -30.63 19.95 -6.61
C ASP A 137 -29.41 20.50 -5.86
N VAL A 138 -28.23 19.97 -6.16
CA VAL A 138 -26.98 20.37 -5.50
C VAL A 138 -26.70 21.86 -5.70
N ALA A 139 -26.81 22.38 -6.92
CA ALA A 139 -26.46 23.78 -7.18
C ALA A 139 -27.49 24.74 -6.57
N GLY A 140 -28.78 24.43 -6.74
CA GLY A 140 -29.90 25.22 -6.19
C GLY A 140 -29.88 25.25 -4.67
N THR A 141 -29.63 24.10 -4.02
CA THR A 141 -29.56 24.01 -2.55
C THR A 141 -28.39 24.83 -1.99
N TYR A 142 -27.20 24.71 -2.58
CA TYR A 142 -26.03 25.48 -2.13
C TYR A 142 -26.24 26.99 -2.30
N ALA A 143 -26.85 27.42 -3.42
CA ALA A 143 -27.16 28.82 -3.68
C ALA A 143 -28.19 29.37 -2.67
N LEU A 144 -29.27 28.61 -2.40
CA LEU A 144 -30.31 28.98 -1.44
C LEU A 144 -29.76 29.17 -0.03
N LEU A 145 -28.85 28.30 0.40
CA LEU A 145 -28.27 28.32 1.75
C LEU A 145 -27.02 29.21 1.87
N GLY A 146 -26.60 29.87 0.79
CA GLY A 146 -25.38 30.67 0.76
C GLY A 146 -24.10 29.88 1.04
N GLN A 147 -24.09 28.58 0.71
CA GLN A 147 -22.97 27.67 0.95
C GLN A 147 -22.05 27.61 -0.26
N SER A 148 -20.76 27.37 -0.03
CA SER A 148 -19.76 27.27 -1.10
C SER A 148 -19.55 25.83 -1.55
N MET A 149 -19.59 25.59 -2.86
CA MET A 149 -19.19 24.31 -3.49
C MET A 149 -17.68 24.20 -3.74
N THR A 150 -16.89 25.07 -3.11
CA THR A 150 -15.42 25.06 -3.15
C THR A 150 -14.85 24.95 -1.75
N VAL A 151 -13.71 24.27 -1.63
CA VAL A 151 -12.94 24.16 -0.39
C VAL A 151 -11.51 24.63 -0.61
N ASP A 152 -10.92 25.20 0.43
CA ASP A 152 -9.56 25.75 0.41
C ASP A 152 -8.68 25.13 1.50
N ALA A 153 -7.47 25.67 1.68
CA ALA A 153 -6.53 25.16 2.67
C ALA A 153 -7.06 25.22 4.11
N ASN A 154 -7.96 26.16 4.43
CA ASN A 154 -8.58 26.28 5.75
C ASN A 154 -9.60 25.16 6.01
N SER A 155 -10.12 24.52 4.96
CA SER A 155 -11.01 23.36 5.05
C SER A 155 -10.27 22.02 5.14
N THR A 156 -8.95 22.02 5.32
CA THR A 156 -8.16 20.77 5.38
C THR A 156 -8.58 19.94 6.58
N VAL A 157 -8.99 18.70 6.33
CA VAL A 157 -9.39 17.77 7.37
C VAL A 157 -8.16 17.37 8.17
N ALA A 158 -8.24 17.56 9.48
CA ALA A 158 -7.16 17.24 10.39
C ALA A 158 -6.66 15.80 10.20
N GLY A 159 -5.34 15.61 10.24
CA GLY A 159 -4.72 14.28 10.06
C GLY A 159 -4.68 13.75 8.63
N THR A 160 -5.30 14.43 7.65
CA THR A 160 -5.31 13.98 6.25
C THR A 160 -4.19 14.59 5.42
N ALA A 161 -3.63 15.72 5.85
CA ALA A 161 -2.50 16.36 5.19
C ALA A 161 -1.18 15.71 5.63
N TYR A 162 -0.44 15.18 4.65
CA TYR A 162 0.87 14.57 4.88
C TYR A 162 1.80 14.75 3.67
N ASP A 163 3.10 14.66 3.92
CA ASP A 163 4.17 14.55 2.94
C ASP A 163 5.15 13.47 3.40
N LEU A 164 5.48 12.55 2.52
CA LEU A 164 6.50 11.53 2.73
C LEU A 164 7.56 11.69 1.66
N THR A 165 8.82 11.74 2.07
CA THR A 165 9.98 11.75 1.19
C THR A 165 10.91 10.59 1.55
N GLU A 166 11.21 9.73 0.57
CA GLU A 166 12.20 8.66 0.67
C GLU A 166 13.33 8.91 -0.33
N ARG A 167 14.57 8.85 0.13
CA ARG A 167 15.78 8.95 -0.71
C ARG A 167 16.63 7.71 -0.47
N THR A 168 16.89 6.94 -1.52
CA THR A 168 17.74 5.76 -1.46
C THR A 168 18.96 5.94 -2.34
N TYR A 169 20.13 5.69 -1.77
CA TYR A 169 21.39 5.51 -2.49
C TYR A 169 21.75 4.03 -2.46
N GLY A 170 22.38 3.55 -3.51
CA GLY A 170 22.91 2.19 -3.51
C GLY A 170 24.07 2.03 -4.46
N ALA A 171 24.95 1.10 -4.11
CA ALA A 171 26.08 0.68 -4.93
C ALA A 171 26.15 -0.84 -4.91
N TYR A 172 26.61 -1.45 -6.00
CA TYR A 172 26.84 -2.89 -6.04
C TYR A 172 28.11 -3.24 -6.81
N LEU A 173 28.62 -4.42 -6.49
CA LEU A 173 29.65 -5.12 -7.22
C LEU A 173 29.16 -6.54 -7.47
N GLN A 174 29.31 -7.03 -8.70
CA GLN A 174 28.90 -8.36 -9.10
C GLN A 174 29.94 -8.96 -10.06
N TYR A 175 30.14 -10.27 -9.96
CA TYR A 175 30.93 -11.07 -10.87
C TYR A 175 30.04 -12.13 -11.52
N ASP A 176 30.04 -12.14 -12.85
CA ASP A 176 29.36 -13.14 -13.67
C ASP A 176 30.42 -14.08 -14.27
N LEU A 177 30.17 -15.39 -14.18
CA LEU A 177 31.02 -16.43 -14.73
C LEU A 177 30.20 -17.42 -15.56
N ALA A 178 30.71 -17.77 -16.73
CA ALA A 178 30.25 -18.85 -17.58
C ALA A 178 31.48 -19.63 -18.05
N THR A 179 31.67 -20.84 -17.53
CA THR A 179 32.87 -21.66 -17.80
C THR A 179 32.52 -23.14 -17.84
N ARG A 180 33.50 -24.00 -18.08
CA ARG A 180 33.39 -25.46 -18.00
C ARG A 180 34.36 -26.02 -16.97
N LEU A 181 33.87 -26.93 -16.14
CA LEU A 181 34.65 -27.76 -15.23
C LEU A 181 34.68 -29.18 -15.80
N GLY A 182 35.59 -29.43 -16.74
CA GLY A 182 35.60 -30.66 -17.54
C GLY A 182 34.31 -30.80 -18.36
N ALA A 183 33.53 -31.85 -18.12
CA ALA A 183 32.26 -32.08 -18.80
C ALA A 183 31.12 -31.18 -18.30
N ILE A 184 31.22 -30.62 -17.09
CA ILE A 184 30.15 -29.86 -16.44
C ILE A 184 30.22 -28.39 -16.85
N GLY A 185 29.10 -27.82 -17.30
CA GLY A 185 28.98 -26.37 -17.49
C GLY A 185 28.74 -25.67 -16.16
N LEU A 186 29.39 -24.53 -15.92
CA LEU A 186 29.15 -23.69 -14.74
C LEU A 186 28.72 -22.30 -15.19
N ARG A 187 27.57 -21.85 -14.69
CA ARG A 187 27.11 -20.46 -14.75
C ARG A 187 26.95 -19.93 -13.34
N ALA A 188 27.51 -18.76 -13.05
CA ALA A 188 27.45 -18.14 -11.74
C ALA A 188 27.23 -16.62 -11.85
N ASN A 189 26.51 -16.07 -10.88
CA ASN A 189 26.57 -14.66 -10.56
C ASN A 189 26.71 -14.50 -9.05
N VAL A 190 27.68 -13.71 -8.60
CA VAL A 190 27.96 -13.48 -7.18
C VAL A 190 28.19 -12.00 -6.98
N GLY A 191 27.52 -11.40 -6.01
CA GLY A 191 27.64 -9.97 -5.78
C GLY A 191 27.15 -9.53 -4.42
N VAL A 192 27.37 -8.24 -4.15
CA VAL A 192 26.90 -7.56 -2.96
C VAL A 192 26.39 -6.18 -3.35
N ARG A 193 25.28 -5.78 -2.75
CA ARG A 193 24.73 -4.43 -2.87
C ARG A 193 24.68 -3.76 -1.51
N TYR A 194 25.25 -2.57 -1.40
CA TYR A 194 25.00 -1.66 -0.29
C TYR A 194 23.79 -0.78 -0.61
N TYR A 195 22.98 -0.47 0.39
CA TYR A 195 21.91 0.50 0.30
C TYR A 195 21.89 1.40 1.53
N HIS A 196 21.53 2.66 1.33
CA HIS A 196 21.27 3.64 2.38
C HIS A 196 19.97 4.35 2.05
N THR A 197 19.04 4.42 2.99
CA THR A 197 17.77 5.11 2.80
C THR A 197 17.52 6.13 3.91
N ASP A 198 17.23 7.36 3.50
CA ASP A 198 16.69 8.41 4.36
C ASP A 198 15.18 8.54 4.10
N LEU A 199 14.39 8.50 5.15
CA LEU A 199 12.95 8.71 5.14
C LEU A 199 12.61 9.94 5.97
N GLY A 200 11.81 10.84 5.41
CA GLY A 200 11.10 11.88 6.14
C GLY A 200 9.59 11.70 5.96
N SER A 201 8.84 11.83 7.05
CA SER A 201 7.37 11.84 7.06
C SER A 201 6.95 13.10 7.81
N ALA A 202 6.14 13.94 7.20
CA ALA A 202 5.59 15.15 7.78
C ALA A 202 4.07 15.14 7.64
N GLY A 203 3.37 15.76 8.57
CA GLY A 203 1.92 15.91 8.53
C GLY A 203 1.44 16.85 9.62
N THR A 204 0.13 16.90 9.83
CA THR A 204 -0.47 17.70 10.89
C THR A 204 -1.22 16.82 11.88
N ALA A 205 -0.95 17.00 13.16
CA ALA A 205 -1.81 16.51 14.24
C ALA A 205 -2.74 17.65 14.70
N LEU A 206 -4.00 17.34 15.00
CA LEU A 206 -4.87 18.29 15.70
C LEU A 206 -4.43 18.36 17.16
N VAL A 207 -4.40 19.55 17.76
CA VAL A 207 -4.09 19.81 19.17
C VAL A 207 -5.09 20.84 19.67
N GLY A 208 -6.11 20.40 20.42
CA GLY A 208 -7.29 21.23 20.68
C GLY A 208 -8.02 21.59 19.38
N SER A 209 -8.09 22.88 19.04
CA SER A 209 -8.63 23.39 17.76
C SER A 209 -7.56 23.78 16.73
N ALA A 210 -6.26 23.60 17.05
CA ALA A 210 -5.15 24.01 16.20
C ALA A 210 -4.46 22.82 15.53
N LEU A 211 -4.12 22.95 14.25
CA LEU A 211 -3.27 21.96 13.56
C LEU A 211 -1.79 22.25 13.84
N VAL A 212 -1.08 21.28 14.40
CA VAL A 212 0.36 21.37 14.71
C VAL A 212 1.13 20.45 13.75
N PRO A 213 2.22 20.94 13.11
CA PRO A 213 3.05 20.10 12.26
C PRO A 213 3.81 19.05 13.07
N VAL A 214 3.79 17.81 12.61
CA VAL A 214 4.58 16.69 13.12
C VAL A 214 5.50 16.23 12.01
N SER A 215 6.78 15.99 12.32
CA SER A 215 7.72 15.37 11.39
C SER A 215 8.52 14.28 12.09
N VAL A 216 8.71 13.17 11.39
CA VAL A 216 9.54 12.05 11.84
C VAL A 216 10.50 11.69 10.71
N THR A 217 11.77 11.54 11.07
CA THR A 217 12.81 11.07 10.16
C THR A 217 13.31 9.72 10.61
N ASN A 218 13.55 8.82 9.66
CA ASN A 218 14.15 7.52 9.91
C ASN A 218 15.25 7.27 8.88
N ARG A 219 16.26 6.50 9.28
CA ARG A 219 17.40 6.14 8.44
C ARG A 219 17.73 4.68 8.65
N TYR A 220 18.01 3.99 7.55
CA TYR A 220 18.45 2.61 7.59
C TYR A 220 19.33 2.29 6.39
N ASP A 221 20.28 1.37 6.61
CA ASP A 221 21.25 0.95 5.63
C ASP A 221 21.64 -0.51 5.85
N GLY A 222 22.32 -1.09 4.86
CA GLY A 222 22.82 -2.45 4.99
C GLY A 222 23.38 -3.03 3.70
N PHE A 223 23.74 -4.31 3.78
CA PHE A 223 24.28 -5.09 2.67
C PHE A 223 23.33 -6.21 2.27
N LEU A 224 23.21 -6.43 0.96
CA LEU A 224 22.42 -7.47 0.32
C LEU A 224 23.36 -8.34 -0.53
N PRO A 225 24.04 -9.34 0.07
CA PRO A 225 24.79 -10.34 -0.69
C PRO A 225 23.84 -11.26 -1.46
N ALA A 226 24.27 -11.71 -2.63
CA ALA A 226 23.59 -12.73 -3.42
C ALA A 226 24.60 -13.57 -4.21
N ALA A 227 24.35 -14.87 -4.27
CA ALA A 227 25.09 -15.82 -5.09
C ALA A 227 24.11 -16.79 -5.74
N ASN A 228 24.22 -16.98 -7.05
CA ASN A 228 23.47 -17.97 -7.82
C ASN A 228 24.45 -18.79 -8.64
N LEU A 229 24.31 -20.11 -8.57
CA LEU A 229 25.16 -21.10 -9.23
C LEU A 229 24.25 -22.08 -9.99
N ALA A 230 24.60 -22.38 -11.24
CA ALA A 230 23.96 -23.41 -12.04
C ALA A 230 25.05 -24.31 -12.66
N PHE A 231 24.93 -25.59 -12.38
CA PHE A 231 25.80 -26.65 -12.87
C PHE A 231 25.04 -27.47 -13.90
N ASP A 232 25.43 -27.35 -15.16
CA ASP A 232 24.90 -28.16 -16.24
C ASP A 232 25.60 -29.53 -16.18
N LEU A 233 25.06 -30.45 -15.37
CA LEU A 233 25.63 -31.78 -15.09
C LEU A 233 25.63 -32.68 -16.33
N SER A 234 24.64 -32.51 -17.21
CA SER A 234 24.56 -33.15 -18.52
C SER A 234 23.80 -32.24 -19.50
N ARG A 235 23.52 -32.72 -20.73
CA ARG A 235 22.68 -31.97 -21.69
C ARG A 235 21.23 -31.78 -21.23
N SER A 236 20.80 -32.58 -20.25
CA SER A 236 19.41 -32.67 -19.81
C SER A 236 19.24 -32.45 -18.31
N ILE A 237 20.33 -32.27 -17.55
CA ILE A 237 20.26 -32.16 -16.09
C ILE A 237 21.00 -30.91 -15.64
N VAL A 238 20.33 -30.07 -14.87
CA VAL A 238 20.88 -28.86 -14.26
C VAL A 238 20.68 -28.93 -12.75
N PHE A 239 21.75 -28.73 -12.01
CA PHE A 239 21.71 -28.53 -10.56
C PHE A 239 21.89 -27.04 -10.26
N ARG A 240 21.03 -26.45 -9.43
CA ARG A 240 21.14 -25.04 -9.02
C ARG A 240 21.29 -24.90 -7.52
N LEU A 241 22.06 -23.90 -7.13
CA LEU A 241 22.22 -23.46 -5.76
C LEU A 241 22.14 -21.93 -5.72
N SER A 242 21.34 -21.39 -4.81
CA SER A 242 21.28 -19.95 -4.57
C SER A 242 21.32 -19.62 -3.08
N GLY A 243 21.88 -18.47 -2.76
CA GLY A 243 21.88 -17.90 -1.42
C GLY A 243 21.83 -16.38 -1.50
N ASN A 244 20.94 -15.75 -0.77
CA ASN A 244 20.75 -14.30 -0.86
C ASN A 244 20.14 -13.70 0.41
N ARG A 245 20.34 -12.40 0.57
CA ARG A 245 19.63 -11.56 1.55
C ARG A 245 18.70 -10.59 0.82
N ASN A 246 17.42 -10.63 1.16
CA ASN A 246 16.39 -9.78 0.61
C ASN A 246 15.88 -8.75 1.61
N LEU A 247 15.41 -7.62 1.07
CA LEU A 247 14.85 -6.49 1.82
C LEU A 247 13.43 -6.21 1.31
N SER A 248 12.46 -6.11 2.20
CA SER A 248 11.14 -5.54 1.90
C SER A 248 10.88 -4.30 2.75
N ARG A 249 10.44 -3.22 2.12
CA ARG A 249 10.17 -1.95 2.80
C ARG A 249 8.77 -1.98 3.42
N PRO A 250 8.55 -1.29 4.56
CA PRO A 250 7.21 -1.13 5.12
C PRO A 250 6.28 -0.41 4.14
N ALA A 251 4.98 -0.67 4.25
CA ALA A 251 4.00 0.04 3.46
C ALA A 251 3.96 1.53 3.84
N LEU A 252 3.76 2.41 2.86
CA LEU A 252 3.74 3.86 3.10
C LEU A 252 2.66 4.26 4.11
N SER A 253 1.50 3.59 4.09
CA SER A 253 0.42 3.78 5.06
C SER A 253 0.86 3.55 6.49
N ASP A 254 1.73 2.57 6.70
CA ASP A 254 2.20 2.14 8.00
C ASP A 254 3.29 3.08 8.53
N MET A 255 3.88 3.90 7.67
CA MET A 255 4.95 4.85 7.99
C MET A 255 4.45 6.30 8.12
N ARG A 256 3.12 6.52 8.01
CA ARG A 256 2.53 7.85 8.17
C ARG A 256 2.67 8.29 9.62
N ALA A 257 3.04 9.56 9.83
CA ALA A 257 3.02 10.18 11.15
C ALA A 257 1.59 10.53 11.63
N ALA A 258 0.57 10.30 10.80
CA ALA A 258 -0.83 10.55 11.11
C ALA A 258 -1.47 9.38 11.87
N GLY A 259 -2.49 9.70 12.67
CA GLY A 259 -3.30 8.72 13.40
C GLY A 259 -4.70 9.23 13.74
N THR A 260 -5.60 8.31 14.06
CA THR A 260 -6.96 8.54 14.52
C THR A 260 -7.03 8.35 16.03
N LEU A 261 -7.61 9.32 16.74
CA LEU A 261 -7.76 9.29 18.19
C LEU A 261 -9.25 9.30 18.55
N ASN A 262 -9.70 8.34 19.36
CA ASN A 262 -11.03 8.31 19.96
C ASN A 262 -10.87 8.32 21.49
N LEU A 263 -10.93 9.50 22.10
CA LEU A 263 -10.61 9.71 23.51
C LEU A 263 -11.86 10.09 24.31
N ALA A 264 -11.96 9.57 25.54
CA ALA A 264 -13.00 9.83 26.52
C ALA A 264 -12.38 10.08 27.90
N SER A 265 -13.17 10.54 28.86
CA SER A 265 -12.69 10.93 30.19
C SER A 265 -12.04 9.79 30.99
N PHE A 266 -12.27 8.54 30.59
CA PHE A 266 -11.77 7.33 31.24
C PHE A 266 -10.79 6.51 30.37
N GLY A 267 -10.29 7.09 29.27
CA GLY A 267 -9.38 6.42 28.33
C GLY A 267 -9.87 6.49 26.89
N GLY A 268 -9.37 5.60 26.02
CA GLY A 268 -9.73 5.64 24.61
C GLY A 268 -8.87 4.77 23.72
N THR A 269 -9.00 4.96 22.41
CA THR A 269 -8.18 4.29 21.39
C THR A 269 -7.39 5.30 20.58
N ILE A 270 -6.16 4.93 20.22
CA ILE A 270 -5.29 5.66 19.31
C ILE A 270 -4.83 4.67 18.24
N ALA A 271 -5.08 4.96 16.97
CA ALA A 271 -4.58 4.18 15.84
C ALA A 271 -3.65 5.06 15.01
N ALA A 272 -2.36 4.73 14.91
CA ALA A 272 -1.41 5.54 14.16
C ALA A 272 -0.43 4.69 13.36
N GLY A 273 0.19 5.29 12.35
CA GLY A 273 1.39 4.71 11.73
C GLY A 273 2.60 4.75 12.67
N ASN A 274 3.69 4.15 12.21
CA ASN A 274 4.97 4.10 12.89
C ASN A 274 6.09 4.41 11.87
N PRO A 275 6.53 5.67 11.77
CA PRO A 275 7.61 6.04 10.87
C PRO A 275 8.98 5.42 11.26
N ASN A 276 9.11 4.84 12.46
CA ASN A 276 10.31 4.16 12.92
C ASN A 276 10.37 2.68 12.50
N LEU A 277 9.40 2.19 11.71
CA LEU A 277 9.45 0.84 11.17
C LEU A 277 10.76 0.62 10.41
N LYS A 278 11.44 -0.47 10.77
CA LYS A 278 12.58 -0.97 10.01
C LYS A 278 12.08 -1.85 8.87
N PRO A 279 12.80 -1.87 7.74
CA PRO A 279 12.56 -2.86 6.72
C PRO A 279 12.61 -4.29 7.23
N PHE A 280 11.85 -5.13 6.56
CA PHE A 280 11.88 -6.57 6.67
C PHE A 280 13.11 -7.14 5.96
N ILE A 281 13.91 -7.97 6.65
CA ILE A 281 15.07 -8.67 6.05
C ILE A 281 14.82 -10.18 6.09
N ALA A 282 15.18 -10.86 5.01
CA ALA A 282 15.15 -12.31 4.94
C ALA A 282 16.38 -12.89 4.25
N ASP A 283 17.00 -13.87 4.89
CA ASP A 283 18.07 -14.69 4.33
C ASP A 283 17.47 -15.98 3.77
N SER A 284 17.81 -16.30 2.52
CA SER A 284 17.32 -17.48 1.81
C SER A 284 18.48 -18.32 1.31
N ILE A 285 18.30 -19.64 1.36
CA ILE A 285 19.10 -20.62 0.63
C ILE A 285 18.16 -21.59 -0.09
N GLU A 286 18.44 -21.84 -1.36
CA GLU A 286 17.59 -22.67 -2.22
C GLU A 286 18.47 -23.57 -3.09
N THR A 287 18.01 -24.79 -3.32
CA THR A 287 18.69 -25.77 -4.18
C THR A 287 17.66 -26.48 -5.05
N SER A 288 18.01 -26.77 -6.30
CA SER A 288 17.14 -27.52 -7.21
C SER A 288 17.91 -28.48 -8.10
N LEU A 289 17.24 -29.58 -8.46
CA LEU A 289 17.66 -30.49 -9.52
C LEU A 289 16.57 -30.49 -10.60
N GLU A 290 16.96 -30.09 -11.80
CA GLU A 290 16.08 -29.93 -12.95
C GLU A 290 16.49 -30.92 -14.03
N TYR A 291 15.50 -31.63 -14.58
CA TYR A 291 15.61 -32.49 -15.75
C TYR A 291 14.81 -31.91 -16.90
N TYR A 292 15.41 -31.86 -18.08
CA TYR A 292 14.83 -31.41 -19.33
C TYR A 292 14.98 -32.53 -20.36
N ASP A 293 13.87 -32.99 -20.94
CA ASP A 293 13.88 -34.11 -21.89
C ASP A 293 14.40 -33.73 -23.30
N GLY A 294 14.74 -32.46 -23.51
CA GLY A 294 15.25 -31.93 -24.78
C GLY A 294 14.15 -31.60 -25.80
N THR A 295 12.89 -31.79 -25.44
CA THR A 295 11.71 -31.46 -26.26
C THR A 295 10.84 -30.44 -25.54
N ARG A 296 9.78 -30.88 -24.85
CA ARG A 296 8.79 -30.01 -24.20
C ARG A 296 8.45 -30.43 -22.77
N GLY A 297 9.10 -31.46 -22.24
CA GLY A 297 8.91 -31.90 -20.86
C GLY A 297 10.05 -31.49 -19.93
N SER A 298 9.69 -31.23 -18.68
CA SER A 298 10.63 -30.91 -17.61
C SER A 298 10.15 -31.45 -16.27
N LEU A 299 11.08 -31.82 -15.41
CA LEU A 299 10.82 -32.17 -14.01
C LEU A 299 11.83 -31.41 -13.15
N ALA A 300 11.36 -30.76 -12.10
CA ALA A 300 12.20 -30.07 -11.12
C ALA A 300 11.81 -30.49 -9.72
N ILE A 301 12.81 -30.76 -8.90
CA ILE A 301 12.65 -30.91 -7.45
C ILE A 301 13.55 -29.88 -6.77
N GLY A 302 13.00 -29.11 -5.84
CA GLY A 302 13.70 -28.07 -5.12
C GLY A 302 13.51 -28.20 -3.62
N ALA A 303 14.46 -27.68 -2.86
CA ALA A 303 14.35 -27.48 -1.43
C ALA A 303 14.81 -26.08 -1.08
N PHE A 304 14.14 -25.46 -0.10
CA PHE A 304 14.44 -24.11 0.33
C PHE A 304 14.41 -23.97 1.85
N TYR A 305 15.19 -23.01 2.34
CA TYR A 305 15.12 -22.52 3.70
C TYR A 305 15.20 -20.99 3.67
N LYS A 306 14.28 -20.34 4.36
CA LYS A 306 14.19 -18.89 4.49
C LYS A 306 14.08 -18.51 5.96
N HIS A 307 14.99 -17.65 6.42
CA HIS A 307 14.96 -17.04 7.74
C HIS A 307 14.57 -15.57 7.60
N MET A 308 13.62 -15.12 8.42
CA MET A 308 13.08 -13.75 8.40
C MET A 308 13.31 -13.12 9.77
N ASP A 309 14.07 -12.04 9.84
CA ASP A 309 14.51 -11.44 11.11
C ASP A 309 13.36 -10.78 11.89
N SER A 310 12.38 -10.23 11.17
CA SER A 310 11.18 -9.60 11.72
C SER A 310 10.05 -9.67 10.70
N TYR A 311 8.83 -9.32 11.06
CA TYR A 311 7.76 -8.95 10.12
C TYR A 311 6.98 -7.76 10.68
N ILE A 312 6.36 -6.97 9.80
CA ILE A 312 5.52 -5.86 10.27
C ILE A 312 4.18 -6.45 10.71
N THR A 313 3.81 -6.21 11.97
CA THR A 313 2.53 -6.64 12.54
C THR A 313 1.87 -5.49 13.28
N SER A 314 0.54 -5.55 13.42
CA SER A 314 -0.19 -4.59 14.24
C SER A 314 -0.14 -5.02 15.70
N GLU A 315 0.29 -4.11 16.58
CA GLU A 315 0.25 -4.29 18.03
C GLU A 315 -0.75 -3.31 18.63
N THR A 316 -1.58 -3.78 19.56
CA THR A 316 -2.36 -2.92 20.46
C THR A 316 -1.82 -3.07 21.87
N ARG A 317 -1.37 -1.97 22.47
CA ARG A 317 -0.86 -1.96 23.85
C ARG A 317 -1.60 -0.91 24.67
N LEU A 318 -1.99 -1.31 25.88
CA LEU A 318 -2.48 -0.36 26.88
C LEU A 318 -1.29 0.42 27.45
N VAL A 319 -1.26 1.73 27.19
CA VAL A 319 -0.17 2.63 27.59
C VAL A 319 -0.74 3.90 28.22
N SER A 320 0.05 4.59 29.04
CA SER A 320 -0.30 5.95 29.46
C SER A 320 -0.29 6.88 28.25
N TYR A 321 -1.30 7.73 28.16
CA TYR A 321 -1.42 8.72 27.10
C TYR A 321 -0.14 9.55 26.92
N ALA A 322 0.49 9.99 28.01
CA ALA A 322 1.74 10.75 28.00
C ALA A 322 2.89 10.06 27.26
N SER A 323 2.92 8.71 27.25
CA SER A 323 3.97 7.92 26.58
C SER A 323 3.81 7.82 25.06
N THR A 324 2.65 8.22 24.53
CA THR A 324 2.37 8.10 23.10
C THR A 324 3.05 9.17 22.25
N GLY A 325 3.55 10.23 22.89
CA GLY A 325 4.10 11.42 22.23
C GLY A 325 3.03 12.37 21.69
N TYR A 326 1.74 12.03 21.80
CA TYR A 326 0.66 12.95 21.49
C TYR A 326 0.51 14.02 22.59
N PRO A 327 0.27 15.30 22.25
CA PRO A 327 0.15 16.37 23.23
C PRO A 327 -1.01 16.18 24.20
N ALA A 328 -0.80 16.43 25.49
CA ALA A 328 -1.83 16.35 26.54
C ALA A 328 -3.13 17.12 26.22
N ALA A 329 -3.05 18.19 25.42
CA ALA A 329 -4.19 19.01 24.99
C ALA A 329 -5.21 18.29 24.08
N LEU A 330 -4.90 17.07 23.61
CA LEU A 330 -5.84 16.22 22.87
C LEU A 330 -6.75 15.40 23.80
N LEU A 331 -6.44 15.31 25.08
CA LEU A 331 -7.33 14.67 26.05
C LEU A 331 -8.54 15.58 26.36
N PRO A 332 -9.70 15.00 26.72
CA PRO A 332 -10.82 15.78 27.23
C PRO A 332 -10.39 16.68 28.40
N VAL A 333 -11.01 17.86 28.52
CA VAL A 333 -10.67 18.84 29.55
C VAL A 333 -10.74 18.21 30.93
N GLY A 334 -9.69 18.38 31.73
CA GLY A 334 -9.60 17.86 33.10
C GLY A 334 -9.10 16.41 33.22
N VAL A 335 -8.74 15.75 32.10
CA VAL A 335 -8.20 14.39 32.11
C VAL A 335 -6.68 14.42 32.27
N ASP A 336 -6.16 13.62 33.20
CA ASP A 336 -4.73 13.46 33.44
C ASP A 336 -4.06 12.69 32.28
N PRO A 337 -2.93 13.17 31.71
CA PRO A 337 -2.10 12.43 30.75
C PRO A 337 -1.61 11.05 31.20
N ALA A 338 -1.71 10.72 32.49
CA ALA A 338 -1.51 9.38 33.01
C ALA A 338 -2.61 8.38 32.60
N VAL A 339 -3.77 8.84 32.11
CA VAL A 339 -4.88 7.99 31.68
C VAL A 339 -4.41 6.94 30.67
N LEU A 340 -4.95 5.73 30.79
CA LEU A 340 -4.58 4.62 29.93
C LEU A 340 -5.40 4.64 28.64
N VAL A 341 -4.73 4.40 27.52
CA VAL A 341 -5.32 4.31 26.18
C VAL A 341 -4.83 3.05 25.47
N ASN A 342 -5.70 2.46 24.66
CA ASN A 342 -5.33 1.38 23.74
C ASN A 342 -4.63 2.01 22.53
N TYR A 343 -3.32 1.86 22.45
CA TYR A 343 -2.52 2.37 21.34
C TYR A 343 -2.22 1.25 20.33
N THR A 344 -2.85 1.34 19.15
CA THR A 344 -2.70 0.45 18.02
C THR A 344 -1.75 1.06 16.98
N ARG A 345 -0.68 0.34 16.63
CA ARG A 345 0.28 0.77 15.60
C ARG A 345 0.99 -0.43 14.96
N PRO A 346 1.52 -0.28 13.74
CA PRO A 346 2.42 -1.28 13.18
C PRO A 346 3.77 -1.28 13.92
N ILE A 347 4.31 -2.46 14.18
CA ILE A 347 5.63 -2.67 14.82
C ILE A 347 6.44 -3.72 14.05
N ASN A 348 7.76 -3.72 14.23
CA ASN A 348 8.60 -4.85 13.85
C ASN A 348 8.39 -5.98 14.88
N GLY A 349 7.59 -6.97 14.50
CA GLY A 349 7.33 -8.19 15.28
C GLY A 349 8.49 -9.20 15.23
N PRO A 350 8.35 -10.34 15.95
CA PRO A 350 9.38 -11.37 16.00
C PRO A 350 9.63 -12.00 14.62
N GLY A 351 10.81 -12.59 14.41
CA GLY A 351 11.13 -13.29 13.17
C GLY A 351 10.39 -14.62 12.99
N ALA A 352 10.55 -15.23 11.81
CA ALA A 352 10.03 -16.56 11.49
C ALA A 352 10.99 -17.30 10.54
N SER A 353 10.84 -18.62 10.43
CA SER A 353 11.56 -19.41 9.43
C SER A 353 10.61 -20.32 8.68
N ILE A 354 10.83 -20.46 7.38
CA ILE A 354 10.04 -21.30 6.49
C ILE A 354 11.00 -22.21 5.74
N LYS A 355 10.67 -23.49 5.64
CA LYS A 355 11.42 -24.48 4.87
C LYS A 355 10.45 -25.42 4.17
N GLY A 356 10.85 -25.92 3.02
CA GLY A 356 9.98 -26.78 2.23
C GLY A 356 10.70 -27.47 1.08
N ILE A 357 9.94 -28.34 0.43
CA ILE A 357 10.31 -29.02 -0.81
C ILE A 357 9.23 -28.66 -1.84
N GLU A 358 9.66 -28.39 -3.06
CA GLU A 358 8.79 -28.06 -4.18
C GLU A 358 9.05 -29.02 -5.33
N VAL A 359 7.98 -29.43 -6.02
CA VAL A 359 8.07 -30.28 -7.20
C VAL A 359 7.26 -29.62 -8.31
N ALA A 360 7.89 -29.45 -9.46
CA ALA A 360 7.25 -28.96 -10.67
C ALA A 360 7.49 -29.96 -11.79
N ALA A 361 6.43 -30.33 -12.50
CA ALA A 361 6.51 -31.18 -13.67
C ALA A 361 5.71 -30.54 -14.79
N LYS A 362 6.24 -30.65 -16.02
CA LYS A 362 5.53 -30.29 -17.24
C LYS A 362 5.76 -31.40 -18.26
N ARG A 363 4.71 -31.82 -18.96
CA ARG A 363 4.83 -32.74 -20.10
C ARG A 363 3.70 -32.55 -21.10
N ASP A 364 4.08 -32.29 -22.35
CA ASP A 364 3.17 -32.41 -23.49
C ASP A 364 2.90 -33.91 -23.75
N PHE A 365 1.64 -34.28 -24.01
CA PHE A 365 1.20 -35.65 -24.28
C PHE A 365 1.33 -36.04 -25.75
N ASP A 366 2.40 -35.58 -26.40
CA ASP A 366 2.74 -35.84 -27.81
C ASP A 366 2.95 -37.34 -28.13
N PHE A 367 3.08 -38.17 -27.11
CA PHE A 367 3.16 -39.63 -27.19
C PHE A 367 1.79 -40.34 -27.20
N LEU A 368 0.69 -39.64 -26.86
CA LEU A 368 -0.66 -40.20 -26.89
C LEU A 368 -1.26 -40.09 -28.30
N PRO A 369 -2.20 -40.99 -28.69
CA PRO A 369 -2.92 -40.84 -29.94
C PRO A 369 -3.93 -39.69 -29.89
N ALA A 370 -4.35 -39.22 -31.07
CA ALA A 370 -5.43 -38.24 -31.20
C ALA A 370 -6.72 -38.73 -30.51
N PRO A 371 -7.48 -37.85 -29.85
CA PRO A 371 -7.31 -36.38 -29.79
C PRO A 371 -6.44 -35.88 -28.62
N PHE A 372 -5.78 -36.78 -27.89
CA PHE A 372 -5.05 -36.44 -26.66
C PHE A 372 -3.60 -35.99 -26.90
N ASP A 373 -3.13 -36.14 -28.14
CA ASP A 373 -1.79 -35.79 -28.65
C ASP A 373 -1.43 -34.29 -28.54
N LYS A 374 -2.41 -33.45 -28.18
CA LYS A 374 -2.27 -32.00 -27.98
C LYS A 374 -2.58 -31.54 -26.56
N LEU A 375 -2.80 -32.46 -25.64
CA LEU A 375 -2.96 -32.15 -24.22
C LEU A 375 -1.60 -32.09 -23.53
N GLY A 376 -1.55 -31.53 -22.32
CA GLY A 376 -0.37 -31.52 -21.48
C GLY A 376 -0.73 -31.27 -20.02
N ILE A 377 0.22 -31.58 -19.13
CA ILE A 377 0.16 -31.28 -17.69
C ILE A 377 1.33 -30.42 -17.27
#